data_AF-A0A411YL83-F1
#
_entry.id   AF-A0A411YL83-F1
#
_cell.length_a   1.000
_cell.length_b   1.000
_cell.length_c   1.000
_cell.angle_alpha   90.00
_cell.angle_beta   90.00
_cell.angle_gamma   90.00
#
_symmetry.space_group_name_H-M   'P 1'
#
loop_
_entity.id
_entity.type
_entity.pdbx_description
1 polymer ?
#
loop_
_entity_poly.entity_id
_entity_poly.type
_entity_poly.pdbx_seq_one_letter_code
_entity_poly.pdbx_strand_id
1 'polypeptide(L)' 'MRVVAADATDRAPLERALGAHDAVLSALGPTRRNEQVCARSARALVEAMSAVGPRRLVVLSAAPCCAVAPGSRWCRA' A
#
# COMPACT_ATOMS: atom_id res chain seq x y z
N MET A 1 12.12 -15.66 7.63
CA MET A 1 11.24 -15.07 6.58
C MET A 1 10.05 -16.00 6.40
N ARG A 2 8.83 -15.47 6.36
CA ARG A 2 7.60 -16.25 6.13
C ARG A 2 6.95 -15.75 4.84
N VAL A 3 6.56 -16.67 3.96
CA VAL A 3 5.86 -16.36 2.71
C VAL A 3 4.39 -16.76 2.86
N VAL A 4 3.49 -15.89 2.40
CA VAL A 4 2.05 -16.14 2.39
C VAL A 4 1.54 -15.89 0.98
N ALA A 5 0.87 -16.87 0.40
CA ALA A 5 0.11 -16.67 -0.82
C ALA A 5 -1.23 -16.01 -0.46
N ALA A 6 -1.42 -14.77 -0.87
CA ALA A 6 -2.64 -13.99 -0.65
C ALA A 6 -2.79 -12.91 -1.71
N ASP A 7 -4.03 -12.50 -1.98
CA ASP A 7 -4.31 -11.27 -2.72
C ASP A 7 -4.18 -10.08 -1.75
N ALA A 8 -3.28 -9.14 -2.07
CA ALA A 8 -3.06 -7.95 -1.25
C ALA A 8 -4.22 -6.95 -1.28
N THR A 9 -5.25 -7.20 -2.09
CA THR A 9 -6.50 -6.44 -2.11
C THR A 9 -7.64 -7.12 -1.35
N ASP A 10 -7.43 -8.33 -0.83
CA ASP A 10 -8.38 -9.04 0.03
C ASP A 10 -8.01 -8.89 1.50
N ARG A 11 -8.95 -8.34 2.28
CA ARG A 11 -8.78 -8.05 3.70
C ARG A 11 -8.61 -9.30 4.56
N ALA A 12 -9.39 -10.35 4.32
CA ALA A 12 -9.43 -11.53 5.19
C ALA A 12 -8.09 -12.29 5.31
N PRO A 13 -7.34 -12.55 4.23
CA PRO A 13 -6.01 -13.15 4.33
C PRO A 13 -4.98 -12.18 4.92
N LEU A 14 -5.15 -10.86 4.76
CA LEU A 14 -4.28 -9.86 5.36
C LEU A 14 -4.39 -9.85 6.89
N GLU A 15 -5.61 -9.89 7.46
CA GLU A 15 -5.79 -9.96 8.92
C GLU A 15 -5.02 -11.13 9.55
N ARG A 16 -5.09 -12.31 8.91
CA ARG A 16 -4.33 -13.51 9.35
C ARG A 16 -2.83 -13.34 9.20
N ALA A 17 -2.36 -12.59 8.21
CA ALA A 17 -0.93 -12.37 7.98
C ALA A 17 -0.33 -11.30 8.90
N LEU A 18 -1.13 -10.29 9.28
CA LEU A 18 -0.66 -9.08 9.94
C LEU A 18 -0.62 -9.15 11.48
N GLY A 19 -1.41 -10.03 12.11
CA GLY A 19 -1.59 -10.04 13.57
C GLY A 19 -0.32 -10.25 14.41
N ALA A 20 0.78 -10.74 13.83
CA ALA A 20 2.06 -10.96 14.51
C ALA A 20 3.13 -9.90 14.17
N HIS A 21 2.75 -8.75 13.59
CA HIS A 21 3.69 -7.77 13.04
C HIS A 21 3.49 -6.36 13.61
N ASP A 22 4.59 -5.62 13.78
CA ASP A 22 4.56 -4.25 14.32
C ASP A 22 4.24 -3.17 13.28
N ALA A 23 4.55 -3.45 12.01
CA ALA A 23 4.48 -2.50 10.91
C ALA A 23 4.24 -3.20 9.57
N VAL A 24 3.77 -2.42 8.59
CA VAL A 24 3.50 -2.87 7.22
C VAL A 24 4.23 -1.97 6.21
N LEU A 25 4.91 -2.61 5.25
CA LEU A 25 5.48 -1.96 4.07
C LEU A 25 4.72 -2.45 2.82
N SER A 26 4.07 -1.54 2.10
CA SER A 26 3.54 -1.82 0.76
C SER A 26 4.48 -1.27 -0.30
N ALA A 27 5.10 -2.17 -1.04
CA ALA A 27 5.93 -1.88 -2.20
C ALA A 27 5.22 -2.23 -3.53
N LEU A 28 3.88 -2.23 -3.52
CA LEU A 28 3.07 -2.59 -4.68
C LEU A 28 3.09 -1.48 -5.71
N GLY A 29 3.35 -1.86 -6.96
CA GLY A 29 3.18 -1.02 -8.14
C GLY A 29 2.28 -1.70 -9.17
N PRO A 30 1.55 -0.94 -9.99
CA PRO A 30 0.79 -1.50 -11.09
C PRO A 30 1.74 -2.09 -12.15
N THR A 31 1.34 -3.20 -12.77
CA THR A 31 2.08 -3.79 -13.90
C THR A 31 1.52 -3.31 -15.24
N ARG A 32 0.28 -2.82 -15.25
CA ARG A 32 -0.37 -2.22 -16.42
C ARG A 32 -0.90 -0.84 -16.08
N ARG A 33 -1.08 -0.02 -17.11
CA ARG A 33 -1.65 1.32 -16.97
C ARG A 33 -3.08 1.24 -16.41
N ASN A 34 -3.47 2.22 -15.59
CA ASN A 34 -4.80 2.37 -15.01
C ASN A 34 -5.23 1.25 -14.03
N GLU A 35 -4.30 0.43 -13.54
CA GLU A 35 -4.58 -0.50 -12.45
C GLU A 35 -4.69 0.24 -11.10
N GLN A 36 -5.70 -0.11 -10.30
CA GLN A 36 -5.94 0.50 -8.99
C GLN A 36 -5.31 -0.30 -7.83
N VAL A 37 -4.33 -1.16 -8.11
CA VAL A 37 -3.76 -2.10 -7.12
C VAL A 37 -3.21 -1.37 -5.88
N CYS A 38 -2.53 -0.23 -6.05
CA CYS A 38 -1.97 0.53 -4.93
C CYS A 38 -3.07 1.09 -4.02
N ALA A 39 -4.14 1.66 -4.60
CA ALA A 39 -5.25 2.23 -3.83
C ALA A 39 -6.08 1.14 -3.14
N ARG A 40 -6.39 0.05 -3.86
CA ARG A 40 -7.17 -1.08 -3.33
C ARG A 40 -6.43 -1.80 -2.21
N SER A 41 -5.14 -2.09 -2.39
CA SER A 41 -4.33 -2.72 -1.36
C SER A 41 -4.12 -1.81 -0.14
N ALA A 42 -3.87 -0.51 -0.33
CA ALA A 42 -3.77 0.43 0.78
C ALA A 42 -5.05 0.45 1.62
N ARG A 43 -6.24 0.49 0.99
CA ARG A 43 -7.52 0.40 1.71
C ARG A 43 -7.64 -0.92 2.49
N ALA A 44 -7.40 -2.05 1.84
CA ALA A 44 -7.48 -3.37 2.48
C ALA A 44 -6.52 -3.52 3.66
N LEU A 45 -5.30 -2.98 3.54
CA LEU A 45 -4.30 -2.96 4.62
C LEU A 45 -4.76 -2.10 5.80
N VAL A 46 -5.24 -0.88 5.56
CA VAL A 46 -5.74 -0.01 6.64
C VAL A 46 -6.90 -0.68 7.40
N GLU A 47 -7.82 -1.31 6.67
CA GLU A 47 -8.95 -2.03 7.27
C GLU A 47 -8.48 -3.24 8.09
N ALA A 48 -7.59 -4.07 7.55
CA ALA A 48 -7.05 -5.24 8.24
C ALA A 48 -6.22 -4.84 9.48
N MET A 49 -5.33 -3.85 9.32
CA MET A 49 -4.51 -3.30 10.42
C MET A 49 -5.36 -2.77 11.57
N SER A 50 -6.49 -2.12 11.25
CA SER A 50 -7.44 -1.63 12.25
C SER A 50 -8.10 -2.76 13.05
N ALA A 51 -8.21 -3.95 12.49
CA ALA A 51 -8.79 -5.12 13.15
C ALA A 51 -7.78 -5.90 14.01
N VAL A 52 -6.50 -5.98 13.59
CA VAL A 52 -5.53 -6.91 14.20
C VAL A 52 -4.33 -6.27 14.88
N GLY A 53 -4.12 -4.94 14.77
CA GLY A 53 -3.24 -4.22 15.69
C GLY A 53 -2.09 -3.38 15.11
N PRO A 54 -1.46 -3.68 13.95
CA PRO A 54 -0.36 -2.86 13.46
C PRO A 54 -0.81 -1.40 13.24
N ARG A 55 -0.04 -0.43 13.75
CA ARG A 55 -0.37 1.01 13.64
C ARG A 55 0.56 1.79 12.71
N ARG A 56 1.61 1.14 12.20
CA ARG A 56 2.64 1.75 11.35
C ARG A 56 2.52 1.21 9.93
N LEU A 57 2.16 2.08 8.98
CA LEU A 57 2.05 1.76 7.55
C LEU A 57 3.01 2.66 6.75
N VAL A 58 3.84 2.05 5.92
CA VAL A 58 4.70 2.73 4.93
C VAL A 58 4.28 2.25 3.54
N VAL A 59 4.01 3.18 2.62
CA VAL A 59 3.63 2.87 1.23
C VAL A 59 4.63 3.54 0.30
N LEU A 60 5.17 2.78 -0.64
CA LEU A 60 5.93 3.34 -1.75
C LEU A 60 4.94 3.86 -2.79
N SER A 61 4.96 5.18 -3.00
CA SER A 61 4.18 5.86 -4.04
C SER A 61 5.07 6.22 -5.24
N ALA A 62 4.53 7.00 -6.17
CA ALA A 62 5.26 7.49 -7.33
C ALA A 62 5.69 8.96 -7.12
N ALA A 63 6.85 9.33 -7.67
CA ALA A 63 7.37 10.70 -7.62
C ALA A 63 6.35 11.78 -8.10
N PRO A 64 5.53 11.54 -9.15
CA PRO A 64 4.52 12.51 -9.59
C PRO A 64 3.37 12.75 -8.62
N CYS A 65 3.25 11.99 -7.53
CA CYS A 65 2.20 12.16 -6.53
C CYS A 65 2.51 13.26 -5.50
N CYS A 66 3.70 13.87 -5.52
CA CYS A 66 4.02 14.95 -4.58
C CYS A 66 3.26 16.23 -4.92
N ALA A 67 2.90 17.01 -3.89
CA ALA A 67 2.35 18.34 -4.10
C ALA A 67 3.48 19.24 -4.62
N VAL A 68 3.37 19.63 -5.88
CA VAL A 68 4.37 20.47 -6.54
C VAL A 68 3.82 21.87 -6.69
N ALA A 69 4.61 22.88 -6.29
CA ALA A 69 4.26 24.27 -6.54
C ALA A 69 4.00 24.51 -8.04
N PRO A 70 2.96 25.27 -8.42
CA PRO A 70 2.72 25.61 -9.82
C PRO A 70 4.00 26.17 -10.48
N GLY A 71 4.37 25.63 -11.65
CA GLY A 71 5.55 26.07 -12.40
C GLY A 71 6.89 25.43 -11.99
N SER A 72 6.92 24.54 -10.99
CA SER A 72 8.16 23.84 -10.64
C SER A 72 8.61 22.86 -11.74
N ARG A 73 9.92 22.66 -11.86
CA ARG A 73 10.53 21.74 -12.84
C ARG A 73 10.21 20.26 -12.57
N TRP A 74 9.69 19.93 -11.39
CA TRP A 74 9.31 18.56 -11.00
C TRP A 74 7.99 18.09 -11.62
N CYS A 75 7.17 19.01 -12.16
CA CYS A 75 5.93 18.71 -12.88
C CYS A 75 6.07 18.95 -14.39
N ARG A 76 7.09 18.38 -15.02
CA ARG A 76 7.09 18.23 -16.48
C ARG A 76 6.97 16.75 -16.81
N ALA A 77 5.78 16.38 -17.30
CA ALA A 77 5.54 15.12 -17.99
C ALA A 77 6.19 15.16 -19.38
#